data_AF-A0A7X7FMR4-F1
#
_entry.id   AF-A0A7X7FMR4-F1
#
_cell.length_a   1.000
_cell.length_b   1.000
_cell.length_c   1.000
_cell.angle_alpha   90.00
_cell.angle_beta   90.00
_cell.angle_gamma   90.00
#
_symmetry.space_group_name_H-M   'P 1'
#
loop_
_entity.id
_entity.type
_entity.pdbx_description
1 polymer ?
#
loop_
_entity_poly.entity_id
_entity_poly.type
_entity_poly.pdbx_seq_one_letter_code
_entity_poly.pdbx_strand_id
1 'polypeptide(L)'
;MTNNTPVEQPSVAPESAPPASGRRIGLNLGLALLIVLAAAAAMARAVLAGFLNYDDPDYVARNYVLQAFSLANLKTIWFSFDMPQYYPMVFTSFLIERSLFGLNP
;
A
#
# COMPACT_ATOMS: atom_id res chain seq x y z
N MET A 1 5.87 40.34 77.88
CA MET A 1 5.98 38.89 77.64
C MET A 1 4.90 38.51 76.65
N THR A 2 5.26 38.26 75.39
CA THR A 2 4.34 38.02 74.27
C THR A 2 3.96 36.53 74.23
N ASN A 3 2.66 36.22 74.26
CA ASN A 3 2.17 34.84 74.11
C ASN A 3 2.31 34.39 72.65
N ASN A 4 3.12 33.35 72.42
CA ASN A 4 3.22 32.65 71.15
C ASN A 4 2.38 31.37 71.21
N THR A 5 1.14 31.43 70.71
CA THR A 5 0.32 30.23 70.52
C THR A 5 0.65 29.63 69.14
N PRO A 6 1.03 28.34 69.02
CA PRO A 6 1.28 27.72 67.72
C PRO A 6 -0.04 27.53 66.96
N VAL A 7 -0.09 27.98 65.70
CA VAL A 7 -1.21 27.70 64.80
C VAL A 7 -1.01 26.30 64.21
N GLU A 8 -1.89 25.36 64.53
CA GLU A 8 -1.90 24.03 63.88
C GLU A 8 -2.23 24.18 62.40
N GLN A 9 -1.31 23.72 61.55
CA GLN A 9 -1.47 23.74 60.10
C GLN A 9 -2.32 22.53 59.68
N PRO A 10 -3.35 22.68 58.82
CA PRO A 10 -4.20 21.56 58.41
C PRO A 10 -3.37 20.49 57.72
N SER A 11 -3.48 19.23 58.17
CA SER A 11 -2.86 18.08 57.53
C SER A 11 -3.42 17.91 56.12
N VAL A 12 -2.65 18.32 55.12
CA VAL A 12 -2.99 18.09 53.70
C VAL A 12 -2.86 16.59 53.44
N ALA A 13 -3.97 15.95 53.07
CA ALA A 13 -3.97 14.53 52.72
C ALA A 13 -2.95 14.25 51.59
N PRO A 14 -2.24 13.11 51.61
CA PRO A 14 -1.26 12.81 50.58
C PRO A 14 -1.96 12.76 49.21
N GLU A 15 -1.41 13.51 48.26
CA GLU A 15 -1.87 13.53 46.89
C GLU A 15 -1.84 12.10 46.32
N SER A 16 -2.98 11.65 45.80
CA SER A 16 -3.12 10.28 45.29
C SER A 16 -2.26 10.09 44.05
N ALA A 17 -1.45 9.02 44.05
CA ALA A 17 -0.52 8.73 42.95
C ALA A 17 -1.26 8.58 41.61
N PRO A 18 -0.66 9.05 40.49
CA PRO A 18 -1.30 8.98 39.19
C PRO A 18 -1.56 7.53 38.76
N PRO A 19 -2.66 7.26 38.04
CA PRO A 19 -3.00 5.90 37.61
C PRO A 19 -1.93 5.33 36.68
N ALA A 20 -1.60 4.05 36.86
CA ALA A 20 -0.55 3.36 36.12
C ALA A 20 -0.81 3.34 34.59
N SER A 21 0.09 3.98 33.83
CA SER A 21 0.05 4.16 32.37
C SER A 21 0.27 2.86 31.55
N GLY A 22 0.88 1.83 32.15
CA GLY A 22 1.35 0.64 31.44
C GLY A 22 0.27 -0.19 30.72
N ARG A 23 -0.97 -0.20 31.23
CA ARG A 23 -2.07 -0.99 30.63
C ARG A 23 -2.58 -0.38 29.32
N ARG A 24 -2.48 0.95 29.16
CA ARG A 24 -2.86 1.65 27.92
C ARG A 24 -1.83 1.42 26.82
N ILE A 25 -0.55 1.40 27.17
CA ILE A 25 0.55 1.16 26.21
C ILE A 25 0.48 -0.26 25.64
N GLY A 26 0.30 -1.28 26.50
CA GLY A 26 0.20 -2.67 26.04
C GLY A 26 -1.00 -2.94 25.12
N LEU A 27 -2.16 -2.34 25.42
CA LEU A 27 -3.35 -2.47 24.56
C LEU A 27 -3.13 -1.81 23.19
N ASN A 28 -2.49 -0.65 23.15
CA ASN A 28 -2.18 0.05 21.91
C ASN A 28 -1.19 -0.73 21.03
N LEU A 29 -0.20 -1.39 21.64
CA LEU A 29 0.74 -2.26 20.91
C LEU A 29 0.06 -3.51 20.36
N GLY A 30 -0.81 -4.16 21.15
CA GLY A 30 -1.59 -5.31 20.69
C GLY A 30 -2.52 -4.95 19.54
N LEU A 31 -3.18 -3.79 19.61
CA LEU A 31 -4.04 -3.28 18.54
C LEU A 31 -3.22 -2.92 17.29
N ALA A 32 -2.08 -2.27 17.45
CA ALA A 32 -1.19 -1.94 16.33
C ALA A 32 -0.71 -3.22 15.62
N LEU A 33 -0.30 -4.25 16.38
CA LEU A 33 0.10 -5.53 15.82
C LEU A 33 -1.06 -6.20 15.07
N LEU A 34 -2.27 -6.19 15.65
CA LEU A 34 -3.44 -6.75 14.99
C LEU A 34 -3.74 -6.07 13.66
N ILE A 35 -3.64 -4.73 13.59
CA ILE A 35 -3.84 -3.97 12.35
C ILE A 35 -2.79 -4.34 11.31
N VAL A 36 -1.52 -4.44 11.70
CA VAL A 36 -0.43 -4.84 10.79
C VAL A 36 -0.67 -6.25 10.25
N LEU A 37 -1.05 -7.20 11.10
CA LEU A 37 -1.34 -8.57 10.69
C LEU A 37 -2.56 -8.66 9.77
N ALA A 38 -3.62 -7.91 10.06
CA ALA A 38 -4.79 -7.83 9.20
C ALA A 38 -4.45 -7.25 7.82
N ALA A 39 -3.65 -6.18 7.77
CA ALA A 39 -3.17 -5.60 6.51
C ALA A 39 -2.28 -6.58 5.73
N ALA A 40 -1.36 -7.26 6.40
CA ALA A 40 -0.51 -8.28 5.78
C ALA A 40 -1.34 -9.44 5.23
N ALA A 41 -2.32 -9.93 5.98
CA ALA A 41 -3.22 -10.99 5.53
C ALA A 41 -4.06 -10.56 4.31
N ALA A 42 -4.54 -9.31 4.29
CA ALA A 42 -5.25 -8.75 3.14
C ALA A 42 -4.36 -8.67 1.89
N MET A 43 -3.08 -8.33 2.05
CA MET A 43 -2.11 -8.22 0.96
C MET A 43 -1.44 -9.54 0.56
N ALA A 44 -1.56 -10.60 1.36
CA ALA A 44 -0.91 -11.89 1.10
C ALA A 44 -1.28 -12.47 -0.27
N ARG A 45 -2.54 -12.29 -0.69
CA ARG A 45 -3.02 -12.73 -2.01
C ARG A 45 -2.35 -12.01 -3.18
N ALA A 46 -2.00 -10.74 -3.02
CA ALA A 46 -1.33 -9.95 -4.05
C ALA A 46 0.15 -10.36 -4.19
N VAL A 47 0.82 -10.64 -3.07
CA VAL A 47 2.21 -11.14 -3.06
C VAL A 47 2.33 -12.53 -3.69
N LEU A 48 1.31 -13.37 -3.53
CA LEU A 48 1.26 -14.72 -4.10
C LEU A 48 0.69 -14.77 -5.52
N ALA A 49 0.28 -13.64 -6.10
CA ALA A 49 -0.20 -13.60 -7.47
C ALA A 49 0.95 -13.71 -8.48
N GLY A 50 0.64 -14.16 -9.70
CA GLY A 50 1.58 -14.10 -10.81
C GLY A 50 1.85 -12.67 -11.27
N PHE A 51 2.94 -12.48 -12.03
CA PHE A 51 3.34 -11.17 -12.55
C PHE A 51 2.30 -10.54 -13.49
N LEU A 52 1.63 -11.35 -14.30
CA LEU A 52 0.49 -10.93 -15.12
C LEU A 52 -0.78 -11.53 -14.54
N ASN A 53 -1.73 -10.69 -14.15
CA ASN A 53 -3.00 -11.14 -13.59
C ASN A 53 -4.16 -10.32 -14.14
N TYR A 54 -5.39 -10.79 -13.87
CA TYR A 54 -6.60 -10.10 -14.28
C TYR A 54 -6.62 -9.77 -15.79
N ASP A 55 -6.46 -8.50 -16.17
CA ASP A 55 -6.46 -8.01 -17.54
C ASP A 55 -5.05 -7.76 -18.12
N ASP A 56 -3.99 -7.79 -17.32
CA ASP A 56 -2.61 -7.53 -17.79
C ASP A 56 -2.24 -8.37 -19.02
N PRO A 57 -2.54 -9.68 -19.10
CA PRO A 57 -2.16 -10.46 -20.27
C PRO A 57 -2.79 -9.93 -21.57
N ASP A 58 -3.97 -9.31 -21.54
CA ASP A 58 -4.63 -8.77 -22.72
C ASP A 58 -4.00 -7.44 -23.18
N TYR A 59 -3.34 -6.72 -22.27
CA TYR A 59 -2.53 -5.56 -22.61
C TYR A 59 -1.18 -5.95 -23.22
N VAL A 60 -0.51 -6.98 -22.68
CA VAL A 60 0.88 -7.30 -23.05
C VAL A 60 1.09 -8.66 -23.73
N ALA A 61 0.84 -9.76 -23.03
CA ALA A 61 1.31 -11.09 -23.46
C ALA A 61 0.48 -11.67 -24.61
N ARG A 62 -0.86 -11.60 -24.50
CA ARG A 62 -1.84 -12.10 -25.47
C ARG A 62 -2.20 -11.07 -26.54
N ASN A 63 -1.77 -9.83 -26.39
CA ASN A 63 -2.10 -8.78 -27.33
C ASN A 63 -1.48 -9.07 -28.72
N TYR A 64 -2.34 -9.23 -29.72
CA TYR A 64 -1.94 -9.62 -31.07
C TYR A 64 -1.11 -8.52 -31.77
N VAL A 65 -1.37 -7.23 -31.49
CA VAL A 65 -0.61 -6.13 -32.12
C VAL A 65 0.84 -6.09 -31.66
N LEU A 66 1.13 -6.68 -30.49
CA LEU A 66 2.48 -6.70 -29.91
C LEU A 66 3.34 -7.88 -30.39
N GLN A 67 2.79 -8.82 -31.16
CA GLN A 67 3.52 -10.03 -31.56
C GLN A 67 4.62 -9.80 -32.61
N ALA A 68 4.57 -8.68 -33.34
CA ALA A 68 5.59 -8.34 -34.33
C ALA A 68 5.69 -6.83 -34.56
N PHE A 69 6.92 -6.30 -34.62
CA PHE A 69 7.14 -4.93 -35.06
C PHE A 69 6.83 -4.80 -36.55
N SER A 70 5.68 -4.20 -36.89
CA SER A 70 5.26 -4.01 -38.29
C SER A 70 4.46 -2.73 -38.48
N LEU A 71 4.47 -2.20 -39.70
CA LEU A 71 3.67 -1.02 -40.05
C LEU A 71 2.16 -1.29 -39.90
N ALA A 72 1.71 -2.53 -40.14
CA ALA A 72 0.32 -2.91 -39.91
C ALA A 72 -0.06 -2.81 -38.43
N ASN A 73 0.78 -3.35 -37.54
CA ASN A 73 0.53 -3.28 -36.10
C ASN A 73 0.62 -1.85 -35.56
N LEU A 74 1.58 -1.05 -36.03
CA LEU A 74 1.62 0.38 -35.71
C LEU A 74 0.36 1.11 -36.19
N LYS A 75 -0.13 0.82 -37.40
CA LYS A 75 -1.39 1.41 -37.88
C LYS A 75 -2.57 1.03 -36.99
N THR A 76 -2.66 -0.23 -36.56
CA THR A 76 -3.69 -0.69 -35.63
C THR A 76 -3.60 0.05 -34.29
N ILE A 77 -2.39 0.18 -33.72
CA ILE A 77 -2.18 0.90 -32.46
C ILE A 77 -2.68 2.34 -32.51
N TRP A 78 -2.45 3.04 -33.64
CA TRP A 78 -2.74 4.47 -33.77
C TRP A 78 -4.13 4.81 -34.32
N PHE A 79 -4.79 3.87 -35.00
CA PHE A 79 -6.01 4.18 -35.76
C PHE A 79 -7.14 3.17 -35.54
N SER A 80 -6.99 2.23 -34.60
CA SER A 80 -8.03 1.29 -34.21
C SER A 80 -8.41 1.43 -32.72
N PHE A 81 -9.59 0.91 -32.37
CA PHE A 81 -10.08 0.74 -31.00
C PHE A 81 -10.06 -0.73 -30.55
N ASP A 82 -9.29 -1.59 -31.22
CA ASP A 82 -9.20 -3.03 -30.90
C ASP A 82 -8.46 -3.32 -29.59
N MET A 83 -7.81 -2.33 -28.99
CA MET A 83 -7.11 -2.46 -27.70
C MET A 83 -8.11 -2.32 -26.53
N PRO A 84 -7.85 -2.96 -25.37
CA PRO A 84 -8.70 -2.79 -24.19
C PRO A 84 -8.92 -1.33 -23.78
N GLN A 85 -7.91 -0.49 -24.03
CA GLN A 85 -8.02 0.96 -23.90
C GLN A 85 -7.14 1.68 -24.93
N TYR A 86 -7.56 2.87 -25.39
CA TYR A 86 -6.85 3.59 -26.44
C TYR A 86 -5.69 4.43 -25.88
N TYR A 87 -4.47 3.85 -25.91
CA TYR A 87 -3.21 4.49 -25.49
C TYR A 87 -2.09 4.25 -26.52
N PRO A 88 -2.11 4.91 -27.70
CA PRO A 88 -1.24 4.56 -28.82
C PRO A 88 0.25 4.65 -28.49
N MET A 89 0.66 5.64 -27.68
CA MET A 89 2.04 5.77 -27.25
C MET A 89 2.49 4.63 -26.32
N VAL A 90 1.62 4.19 -25.41
CA VAL A 90 1.92 3.09 -24.47
C VAL A 90 2.08 1.77 -25.23
N PHE A 91 1.13 1.44 -26.12
CA PHE A 91 1.24 0.22 -26.93
C PHE A 91 2.40 0.26 -27.91
N THR A 92 2.80 1.45 -28.40
CA THR A 92 4.04 1.58 -29.20
C THR A 92 5.27 1.25 -28.35
N SER A 93 5.33 1.69 -27.08
CA SER A 93 6.42 1.31 -26.16
C SER A 93 6.47 -0.20 -25.95
N PHE A 94 5.33 -0.81 -25.61
CA PHE A 94 5.24 -2.26 -25.41
C PHE A 94 5.64 -3.06 -26.66
N LEU A 95 5.29 -2.55 -27.85
CA LEU A 95 5.66 -3.19 -29.11
C LEU A 95 7.18 -3.18 -29.31
N ILE A 96 7.83 -2.04 -29.06
CA ILE A 96 9.29 -1.91 -29.15
C ILE A 96 9.96 -2.82 -28.12
N GLU A 97 9.56 -2.72 -26.85
CA GLU A 97 10.11 -3.51 -25.74
C GLU A 97 10.00 -5.01 -26.01
N ARG A 98 8.81 -5.50 -26.36
CA ARG A 98 8.59 -6.91 -26.69
C ARG A 98 9.40 -7.36 -27.90
N SER A 99 9.60 -6.49 -28.89
CA SER A 99 10.39 -6.82 -30.09
C SER A 99 11.89 -6.90 -29.79
N LEU A 100 12.38 -6.14 -28.82
CA LEU A 100 13.79 -6.13 -28.40
C LEU A 100 14.11 -7.24 -27.39
N PHE A 101 13.19 -7.51 -26.46
CA PHE A 101 13.48 -8.34 -25.28
C PHE A 101 12.62 -9.62 -25.18
N GLY A 102 11.57 -9.74 -25.99
CA GLY A 102 10.60 -10.84 -25.89
C GLY A 102 9.73 -10.74 -24.64
N LEU A 103 9.23 -11.89 -24.17
CA LEU A 103 8.45 -12.00 -22.91
C LEU A 103 9.33 -12.61 -21.81
N ASN A 104 10.41 -11.92 -21.44
CA ASN A 104 11.30 -12.32 -20.35
C ASN A 104 11.12 -11.35 -19.17
N PRO A 105 10.16 -11.59 -18.26
CA PRO A 105 9.99 -10.79 -17.05
C PRO A 105 11.16 -10.97 -16.07
#